data_AF-A0A257ZV69-F1
#
_entry.id   AF-A0A257ZV69-F1
#
_cell.length_a   1.000
_cell.length_b   1.000
_cell.length_c   1.000
_cell.angle_alpha   90.00
_cell.angle_beta   90.00
_cell.angle_gamma   90.00
#
_symmetry.space_group_name_H-M   'P 1'
#
loop_
_entity.id
_entity.type
_entity.pdbx_description
1 polymer ?
#
loop_
_entity_poly.entity_id
_entity_poly.type
_entity_poly.pdbx_seq_one_letter_code
_entity_poly.pdbx_strand_id
1 'polypeptide(L)' 'MQKVIGLALVLAAVALGLYAGFWWAFVGGIVGFIDAVRAPEVISMDVAINVAKVVFATPLGMLCGATLALPGAALLDK' A
#
# COMPACT_ATOMS: atom_id res chain seq x y z
N MET A 1 -26.26 -5.60 -12.49
CA MET A 1 -25.23 -4.54 -12.61
C MET A 1 -24.51 -4.28 -11.30
N GLN A 2 -25.22 -4.07 -10.18
CA GLN A 2 -24.60 -3.79 -8.87
C GLN A 2 -23.59 -4.85 -8.41
N LYS A 3 -23.89 -6.15 -8.59
CA LYS A 3 -22.98 -7.25 -8.25
C LYS A 3 -21.68 -7.25 -9.06
N VAL A 4 -21.73 -6.83 -10.33
CA VAL A 4 -20.53 -6.73 -11.18
C VAL A 4 -19.64 -5.57 -10.73
N ILE A 5 -20.25 -4.43 -10.38
CA ILE A 5 -19.55 -3.26 -9.84
C ILE A 5 -18.93 -3.59 -8.47
N GLY A 6 -19.66 -4.28 -7.60
CA GLY A 6 -19.16 -4.74 -6.31
C GLY A 6 -17.95 -5.66 -6.44
N LEU A 7 -18.01 -6.65 -7.35
CA LEU A 7 -16.89 -7.55 -7.63
C LEU A 7 -15.66 -6.80 -8.15
N ALA A 8 -15.86 -5.87 -9.10
CA ALA A 8 -14.77 -5.07 -9.65
C ALA A 8 -14.09 -4.20 -8.58
N LEU A 9 -14.86 -3.61 -7.66
CA LEU A 9 -14.33 -2.82 -6.54
C LEU A 9 -13.51 -3.66 -5.57
N VAL A 10 -13.95 -4.89 -5.25
CA VAL A 10 -13.20 -5.81 -4.39
C VAL A 10 -11.89 -6.23 -5.05
N LEU A 11 -11.89 -6.54 -6.35
CA LEU A 11 -10.65 -6.86 -7.08
C LEU A 11 -9.69 -5.66 -7.12
N ALA A 12 -10.21 -4.46 -7.38
CA ALA A 12 -9.43 -3.22 -7.33
C ALA A 12 -8.89 -2.94 -5.93
N ALA A 13 -9.65 -3.27 -4.88
CA ALA A 13 -9.21 -3.14 -3.49
C ALA A 13 -8.00 -4.03 -3.17
N VAL A 14 -8.04 -5.30 -3.61
CA VAL A 14 -6.91 -6.24 -3.43
C VAL A 14 -5.69 -5.74 -4.19
N ALA A 15 -5.86 -5.32 -5.44
CA ALA A 15 -4.78 -4.78 -6.25
C ALA A 15 -4.16 -3.51 -5.62
N LEU A 16 -5.01 -2.58 -5.14
CA LEU A 16 -4.57 -1.35 -4.50
C LEU A 16 -3.86 -1.61 -3.16
N GLY A 17 -4.40 -2.51 -2.33
CA GLY A 17 -3.80 -2.87 -1.06
C GLY A 17 -2.44 -3.55 -1.23
N LEU A 18 -2.31 -4.48 -2.19
CA LEU A 18 -1.04 -5.09 -2.54
C LEU A 18 -0.05 -4.07 -3.11
N TYR A 19 -0.48 -3.19 -4.01
CA TYR A 19 0.40 -2.17 -4.55
C TYR A 19 0.90 -1.19 -3.48
N ALA A 20 0.01 -0.63 -2.67
CA ALA A 20 0.38 0.36 -1.66
C ALA A 20 1.21 -0.26 -0.53
N GLY A 21 0.78 -1.42 0.01
CA GLY A 21 1.45 -2.06 1.13
C GLY A 21 2.73 -2.80 0.72
N PHE A 22 2.64 -3.68 -0.27
CA PHE A 22 3.77 -4.54 -0.64
C PHE A 22 4.74 -3.81 -1.57
N TRP A 23 4.27 -3.22 -2.68
CA TRP A 23 5.19 -2.63 -3.65
C TRP A 23 5.72 -1.27 -3.22
N TRP A 24 4.84 -0.31 -2.92
CA TRP A 24 5.25 1.07 -2.64
C TRP A 24 5.87 1.23 -1.24
N ALA A 25 5.22 0.70 -0.21
CA ALA A 25 5.68 0.88 1.17
C ALA A 25 6.79 -0.12 1.55
N PHE A 26 6.57 -1.42 1.36
CA PHE A 26 7.55 -2.43 1.76
C PHE A 26 8.77 -2.48 0.83
N VAL A 27 8.58 -2.84 -0.45
CA VAL A 27 9.70 -2.94 -1.41
C VAL A 27 10.32 -1.57 -1.64
N GLY A 28 9.50 -0.54 -1.89
CA GLY A 28 9.99 0.83 -2.08
C GLY A 28 10.71 1.41 -0.86
N GLY A 29 10.27 1.05 0.36
CA GLY A 29 10.98 1.42 1.59
C GLY A 29 12.34 0.74 1.74
N ILE A 30 12.44 -0.56 1.44
CA ILE A 30 13.71 -1.30 1.49
C ILE A 30 14.70 -0.76 0.44
N VAL A 31 14.26 -0.59 -0.82
CA VAL A 31 15.10 -0.08 -1.89
C VAL A 31 15.56 1.35 -1.58
N GLY A 32 14.63 2.22 -1.15
CA GLY A 32 14.97 3.60 -0.77
C GLY A 32 15.92 3.68 0.41
N PHE A 33 15.82 2.76 1.38
CA PHE A 33 16.78 2.69 2.48
C PHE A 33 18.18 2.27 1.99
N ILE A 34 18.26 1.25 1.12
CA ILE A 34 19.54 0.81 0.53
C ILE A 34 20.19 1.96 -0.24
N ASP A 35 19.42 2.69 -1.04
CA ASP A 35 19.92 3.82 -1.82
C ASP A 35 20.38 4.98 -0.92
N ALA A 36 19.64 5.28 0.15
CA ALA A 36 19.99 6.32 1.10
C ALA A 36 21.29 6.02 1.88
N VAL A 37 21.58 4.75 2.18
CA VAL A 37 22.81 4.34 2.86
C VAL A 37 24.00 4.28 1.90
N ARG A 38 23.75 4.01 0.62
CA ARG A 38 24.77 3.99 -0.44
C ARG A 38 25.09 5.38 -0.99
N ALA A 39 24.30 6.39 -0.64
CA ALA A 39 24.50 7.75 -1.10
C ALA A 39 25.84 8.32 -0.57
N PRO A 40 26.52 9.20 -1.34
CA PRO A 40 27.75 9.85 -0.90
C PRO A 40 27.58 10.65 0.40
N GLU A 41 26.38 11.20 0.59
CA GLU A 41 25.97 11.91 1.80
C GLU A 41 24.70 11.25 2.34
N VAL A 42 24.74 10.84 3.60
CA VAL A 42 23.60 10.20 4.25
C VAL A 42 22.70 11.26 4.85
N ILE A 43 21.50 11.40 4.30
CA ILE A 43 20.46 12.27 4.85
C ILE A 43 19.60 11.44 5.82
N SER A 44 19.70 11.73 7.12
CA SER A 44 18.99 10.99 8.17
C SER A 44 17.46 10.97 7.99
N MET A 45 16.89 12.02 7.37
CA MET A 45 15.46 12.08 7.08
C MET A 45 15.04 11.03 6.05
N ASP A 46 15.81 10.82 4.99
CA ASP A 46 15.49 9.84 3.94
C ASP A 46 15.54 8.42 4.49
N VAL A 47 16.52 8.15 5.35
CA VAL A 47 16.61 6.88 6.09
C VAL A 47 15.36 6.69 6.96
N ALA A 48 14.98 7.69 7.75
CA ALA A 48 13.82 7.60 8.63
C ALA A 48 12.51 7.39 7.87
N ILE A 49 12.30 8.11 6.76
CA ILE A 49 11.10 7.96 5.90
C ILE A 49 11.03 6.55 5.31
N ASN A 50 12.14 6.03 4.80
CA ASN A 50 12.16 4.72 4.17
C ASN A 50 11.98 3.59 5.20
N VAL A 51 12.52 3.71 6.41
CA VAL A 51 12.21 2.80 7.52
C VAL A 51 10.73 2.90 7.91
N ALA A 52 10.17 4.12 8.01
CA ALA A 52 8.77 4.32 8.33
C ALA A 52 7.85 3.65 7.29
N LYS A 53 8.16 3.75 5.99
CA LYS A 53 7.42 3.04 4.93
C LYS A 53 7.39 1.52 5.18
N VAL A 54 8.50 0.92 5.58
CA VAL A 54 8.57 -0.52 5.87
C VAL A 54 7.76 -0.88 7.13
N VAL A 55 7.91 -0.11 8.21
CA VAL A 55 7.19 -0.34 9.47
C VAL A 55 5.68 -0.22 9.29
N PHE A 56 5.23 0.75 8.50
CA PHE A 56 3.81 1.01 8.25
C PHE A 56 3.28 0.33 6.98
N ALA A 57 4.04 -0.54 6.34
CA ALA A 57 3.64 -1.19 5.08
C ALA A 57 2.31 -1.97 5.20
N THR A 58 2.20 -2.79 6.24
CA THR A 58 0.98 -3.58 6.50
C THR A 58 -0.24 -2.71 6.79
N PRO A 59 -0.22 -1.79 7.77
CA PRO A 59 -1.38 -0.93 8.03
C PRO A 59 -1.73 -0.04 6.85
N LEU A 60 -0.76 0.47 6.08
CA LEU A 60 -1.02 1.25 4.86
C LEU A 60 -1.70 0.41 3.78
N GLY A 61 -1.21 -0.81 3.52
CA GLY A 61 -1.85 -1.73 2.57
C GLY A 61 -3.29 -2.06 2.96
N MET A 62 -3.54 -2.30 4.26
CA MET A 62 -4.88 -2.55 4.79
C MET A 62 -5.81 -1.34 4.64
N LEU A 63 -5.35 -0.14 5.00
CA LEU A 63 -6.13 1.08 4.88
C LEU A 63 -6.48 1.37 3.42
N CYS A 64 -5.50 1.30 2.52
CA CYS A 64 -5.71 1.47 1.08
C CYS A 64 -6.69 0.43 0.54
N GLY A 65 -6.52 -0.86 0.87
CA GLY A 65 -7.46 -1.90 0.46
C GLY A 65 -8.87 -1.67 1.00
N ALA A 66 -9.00 -1.28 2.27
CA ALA A 66 -10.29 -1.05 2.91
C ALA A 66 -11.12 0.05 2.23
N THR A 67 -10.49 1.08 1.65
CA THR A 67 -11.20 2.17 0.95
C THR A 67 -12.10 1.67 -0.18
N LEU A 68 -11.69 0.62 -0.88
CA LEU A 68 -12.44 0.04 -2.00
C LEU A 68 -13.16 -1.26 -1.61
N ALA A 69 -12.61 -2.03 -0.66
CA ALA A 69 -13.19 -3.30 -0.24
C ALA A 69 -14.51 -3.10 0.51
N LEU A 70 -14.60 -2.12 1.41
CA LEU A 70 -15.82 -1.84 2.19
C LEU A 70 -17.03 -1.47 1.31
N PRO A 71 -16.93 -0.48 0.39
CA PRO A 71 -18.05 -0.18 -0.50
C PRO A 71 -18.32 -1.31 -1.50
N GLY A 72 -17.29 -2.04 -1.95
CA GLY A 72 -17.45 -3.19 -2.84
C GLY A 72 -18.26 -4.32 -2.18
N ALA A 73 -17.95 -4.65 -0.93
CA ALA A 73 -18.68 -5.64 -0.14
C ALA A 73 -20.13 -5.21 0.11
N ALA A 74 -20.35 -3.94 0.49
CA ALA A 74 -21.70 -3.40 0.73
C ALA A 74 -22.61 -3.41 -0.53
N LEU A 75 -22.02 -3.42 -1.73
CA LEU A 75 -22.75 -3.55 -3.00
C LEU A 75 -23.01 -5.00 -3.41
N LEU A 76 -22.27 -5.96 -2.87
CA LEU A 76 -22.46 -7.40 -3.14
C LEU A 76 -23.55 -8.01 -2.24
N ASP A 77 -23.73 -7.47 -1.03
CA ASP A 77 -24.78 -7.86 -0.08
C ASP A 77 -26.19 -7.32 -0.44
N LYS A 78 -26.29 -6.45 -1.45
CA LYS A 78 -27.56 -5.92 -1.98
C LYS A 78 -28.00 -6.66 -3.24
#